data_AF-A0A553R414-F1
#
_entry.id   AF-A0A553R414-F1
#
_cell.length_a   1.000
_cell.length_b   1.000
_cell.length_c   1.000
_cell.angle_alpha   90.00
_cell.angle_beta   90.00
_cell.angle_gamma   90.00
#
_symmetry.space_group_name_H-M   'P 1'
#
loop_
_entity.id
_entity.type
_entity.pdbx_description
1 polymer ?
#
loop_
_entity_poly.entity_id
_entity_poly.type
_entity_poly.pdbx_seq_one_letter_code
_entity_poly.pdbx_strand_id
1 'polypeptide(L)'
;VSANEEGYDPIQWNTSTNTHPPWLRFHLGISRWQMYQQKDPNLSALTQQLASHRIVSAVQKSGGTQLKLVMSFPNYGQALFKPMKQERDEETNVNLYYFSDFERHNAEIAAFHLDRYQLSPGALGQLTSILGFRRMPPAVGRLINVIKEVKDITTDHKLVTTFFTSPVICSLSLSSVGNACFYGQCSYYCSTEHAICGRPREVEGSLAAMLPDESLAPRRSWRSPWRRSYSRSKLADWEKYSNYCDSVKKIPPYDRGTRLVDLIDMTILDFLMSNMDRHHYETFEKFGNDTFLIHLDNGRAFGRYSKDEPSILAPLVQCCRIRRSTLLRVRLLSLAPYRLSDVMRASLSQDPLAEVAPLLTEPHLSALDRRLETVLQTVHECLQQHQHHSDVIYDDIIDYRED
;
A
#
# COMPACT_ATOMS: atom_id res chain seq x y z
N VAL A 1 9.47 39.08 6.03
CA VAL A 1 8.84 37.92 6.70
C VAL A 1 7.70 37.50 5.80
N SER A 2 7.90 36.48 4.97
CA SER A 2 6.93 36.13 3.91
C SER A 2 5.71 35.47 4.54
N ALA A 3 4.53 35.73 3.98
CA ALA A 3 3.25 35.17 4.40
C ALA A 3 3.12 33.63 4.20
N ASN A 4 4.23 32.91 4.03
CA ASN A 4 4.29 31.49 3.68
C ASN A 4 4.61 30.56 4.86
N GLU A 5 4.78 31.09 6.08
CA GLU A 5 5.11 30.29 7.27
C GLU A 5 3.96 30.20 8.30
N GLU A 6 2.77 30.73 7.99
CA GLU A 6 1.64 30.63 8.92
C GLU A 6 1.23 29.17 9.16
N GLY A 7 1.40 28.73 10.41
CA GLY A 7 1.03 27.39 10.87
C GLY A 7 2.16 26.35 10.85
N TYR A 8 3.36 26.68 10.36
CA TYR A 8 4.53 25.82 10.46
C TYR A 8 5.33 26.10 11.73
N ASP A 9 5.87 25.04 12.33
CA ASP A 9 6.69 25.13 13.53
C ASP A 9 8.09 25.68 13.17
N PRO A 10 8.71 26.53 14.01
CA PRO A 10 10.09 26.94 13.77
C PRO A 10 11.02 25.72 13.77
N ILE A 11 11.95 25.68 12.81
CA ILE A 11 12.91 24.58 12.70
C ILE A 11 13.90 24.66 13.87
N GLN A 12 13.81 23.71 14.80
CA GLN A 12 14.68 23.60 15.98
C GLN A 12 15.56 22.34 15.96
N TRP A 13 15.62 21.66 14.83
CA TRP A 13 16.29 20.36 14.69
C TRP A 13 17.79 20.56 14.50
N ASN A 14 18.61 19.80 15.22
CA ASN A 14 20.06 19.85 15.15
C ASN A 14 20.64 18.50 14.68
N THR A 15 21.94 18.26 14.87
CA THR A 15 22.59 17.00 14.47
C THR A 15 22.14 15.78 15.28
N SER A 16 21.45 15.97 16.41
CA SER A 16 20.89 14.89 17.22
C SER A 16 19.55 14.41 16.66
N THR A 17 19.47 13.12 16.36
CA THR A 17 18.26 12.44 15.87
C THR A 17 17.06 12.60 16.80
N ASN A 18 17.29 12.79 18.10
CA ASN A 18 16.23 13.02 19.09
C ASN A 18 15.46 14.32 18.87
N THR A 19 16.04 15.29 18.16
CA THR A 19 15.38 16.55 17.83
C THR A 19 14.59 16.49 16.53
N HIS A 20 14.80 15.45 15.72
CA HIS A 20 14.15 15.31 14.41
C HIS A 20 12.68 14.89 14.56
N PRO A 21 11.77 15.37 13.71
CA PRO A 21 10.39 14.91 13.69
C PRO A 21 10.32 13.45 13.18
N PRO A 22 9.26 12.71 13.53
CA PRO A 22 9.11 11.30 13.15
C PRO A 22 9.27 11.03 11.64
N TRP A 23 8.76 11.90 10.77
CA TRP A 23 8.88 11.72 9.32
C TRP A 23 10.33 11.81 8.83
N LEU A 24 11.16 12.68 9.43
CA LEU A 24 12.56 12.85 9.06
C LEU A 24 13.40 11.67 9.54
N ARG A 25 13.14 11.18 10.77
CA ARG A 25 13.77 9.94 11.27
C ARG A 25 13.46 8.76 10.38
N PHE A 26 12.22 8.67 9.86
CA PHE A 26 11.82 7.66 8.89
C PHE A 26 12.63 7.78 7.60
N HIS A 27 12.73 8.98 7.01
CA HIS A 27 13.54 9.21 5.80
C HIS A 27 15.01 8.81 5.99
N LEU A 28 15.61 9.19 7.11
CA LEU A 28 16.99 8.85 7.46
C LEU A 28 17.19 7.36 7.76
N GLY A 29 16.12 6.64 8.14
CA GLY A 29 16.14 5.21 8.41
C GLY A 29 16.03 4.30 7.18
N ILE A 30 15.66 4.86 6.01
CA ILE A 30 15.58 4.12 4.75
C ILE A 30 16.97 3.58 4.37
N SER A 31 17.05 2.29 4.09
CA SER A 31 18.31 1.60 3.78
C SER A 31 18.21 0.82 2.47
N ARG A 32 19.32 0.23 2.02
CA ARG A 32 19.37 -0.60 0.79
C ARG A 32 18.37 -1.75 0.76
N TRP A 33 17.99 -2.29 1.92
CA TRP A 33 17.26 -3.56 2.03
C TRP A 33 15.83 -3.45 2.54
N GLN A 34 15.46 -2.31 3.11
CA GLN A 34 14.16 -2.12 3.74
C GLN A 34 13.80 -0.64 3.88
N MET A 35 12.51 -0.37 3.83
CA MET A 35 11.89 0.95 4.00
C MET A 35 11.94 1.42 5.46
N TYR A 36 11.81 0.48 6.40
CA TYR A 36 11.91 0.70 7.84
C TYR A 36 12.43 -0.56 8.53
N GLN A 37 12.95 -0.41 9.74
CA GLN A 37 13.58 -1.51 10.47
C GLN A 37 12.53 -2.48 11.07
N GLN A 38 12.95 -3.72 11.33
CA GLN A 38 12.12 -4.74 11.97
C GLN A 38 11.61 -4.34 13.36
N LYS A 39 12.46 -3.68 14.15
CA LYS A 39 12.13 -3.12 15.47
C LYS A 39 12.33 -1.61 15.44
N ASP A 40 11.59 -0.93 14.57
CA ASP A 40 11.73 0.52 14.41
C ASP A 40 11.00 1.27 15.56
N PRO A 41 11.72 1.92 16.48
CA PRO A 41 11.11 2.67 17.57
C PRO A 41 10.37 3.94 17.09
N ASN A 42 10.68 4.42 15.89
CA ASN A 42 10.08 5.62 15.32
C ASN A 42 8.71 5.35 14.68
N LEU A 43 8.42 4.08 14.35
CA LEU A 43 7.25 3.73 13.57
C LEU A 43 5.93 4.07 14.26
N SER A 44 5.85 3.83 15.58
CA SER A 44 4.68 4.20 16.38
C SER A 44 4.46 5.73 16.42
N ALA A 45 5.54 6.50 16.62
CA ALA A 45 5.48 7.95 16.64
C ALA A 45 5.06 8.52 15.28
N LEU A 46 5.57 7.96 14.17
CA LEU A 46 5.18 8.36 12.82
C LEU A 46 3.70 8.06 12.53
N THR A 47 3.23 6.84 12.85
CA THR A 47 1.81 6.50 12.64
C THR A 47 0.88 7.36 13.50
N GLN A 48 1.26 7.65 14.74
CA GLN A 48 0.51 8.56 15.61
C GLN A 48 0.49 9.99 15.06
N GLN A 49 1.63 10.46 14.51
CA GLN A 49 1.72 11.77 13.87
C GLN A 49 0.71 11.88 12.72
N LEU A 50 0.71 10.92 11.79
CA LEU A 50 -0.20 10.89 10.65
C LEU A 50 -1.67 10.87 11.09
N ALA A 51 -2.00 10.07 12.11
CA ALA A 51 -3.35 9.90 12.61
C ALA A 51 -3.92 11.16 13.30
N SER A 52 -3.09 11.93 14.02
CA SER A 52 -3.59 12.92 14.99
C SER A 52 -3.13 14.35 14.76
N HIS A 53 -2.00 14.58 14.08
CA HIS A 53 -1.47 15.93 13.96
C HIS A 53 -2.37 16.81 13.11
N ARG A 54 -2.47 18.09 13.48
CA ARG A 54 -3.20 19.09 12.73
C ARG A 54 -2.68 19.15 11.29
N ILE A 55 -3.58 19.21 10.31
CA ILE A 55 -3.24 19.46 8.92
C ILE A 55 -3.23 20.98 8.71
N VAL A 56 -2.17 21.51 8.10
CA VAL A 56 -2.00 22.96 7.87
C VAL A 56 -2.11 23.34 6.40
N SER A 57 -1.95 22.38 5.50
CA SER A 57 -2.19 22.57 4.06
C SER A 57 -2.66 21.25 3.45
N ALA A 58 -3.58 21.33 2.50
CA ALA A 58 -4.01 20.21 1.67
C ALA A 58 -4.11 20.68 0.23
N VAL A 59 -3.37 20.06 -0.69
CA VAL A 59 -3.37 20.40 -2.11
C VAL A 59 -3.55 19.15 -2.94
N GLN A 60 -4.08 19.27 -4.16
CA GLN A 60 -4.26 18.08 -4.97
C GLN A 60 -2.94 17.65 -5.63
N LYS A 61 -2.63 16.35 -5.60
CA LYS A 61 -1.48 15.82 -6.33
C LYS A 61 -1.72 15.93 -7.84
N SER A 62 -0.77 16.52 -8.57
CA SER A 62 -0.81 16.57 -10.03
C SER A 62 -0.46 15.22 -10.67
N GLY A 63 -1.01 14.96 -11.86
CA GLY A 63 -0.66 13.81 -12.69
C GLY A 63 -1.18 12.45 -12.21
N GLY A 64 -2.08 12.41 -11.22
CA GLY A 64 -2.73 11.17 -10.76
C GLY A 64 -3.92 10.77 -11.65
N THR A 65 -4.19 9.46 -11.73
CA THR A 65 -5.37 8.93 -12.44
C THR A 65 -6.67 9.19 -11.66
N GLN A 66 -6.63 8.98 -10.34
CA GLN A 66 -7.74 9.23 -9.40
C GLN A 66 -7.36 10.32 -8.37
N LEU A 67 -8.35 10.78 -7.60
CA LEU A 67 -8.21 11.85 -6.62
C LEU A 67 -7.25 11.45 -5.48
N LYS A 68 -6.19 12.24 -5.29
CA LYS A 68 -5.22 12.10 -4.20
C LYS A 68 -4.83 13.51 -3.73
N LEU A 69 -4.75 13.73 -2.42
CA LEU A 69 -4.30 15.01 -1.85
C LEU A 69 -2.93 14.83 -1.19
N VAL A 70 -2.09 15.86 -1.25
CA VAL A 70 -0.89 15.98 -0.43
C VAL A 70 -1.25 16.84 0.77
N MET A 71 -1.19 16.26 1.96
CA MET A 71 -1.45 16.93 3.22
C MET A 71 -0.14 17.24 3.93
N SER A 72 0.01 18.46 4.42
CA SER A 72 1.19 18.94 5.14
C SER A 72 0.86 19.19 6.61
N PHE A 73 1.84 18.91 7.48
CA PHE A 73 1.76 19.07 8.93
C PHE A 73 2.66 20.24 9.41
N PRO A 74 2.44 20.81 10.61
CA PRO A 74 3.23 21.91 11.15
C PRO A 74 4.73 21.67 11.16
N ASN A 75 5.16 20.43 11.36
CA ASN A 75 6.56 20.03 11.38
C ASN A 75 7.14 19.77 9.97
N TYR A 76 6.54 20.34 8.92
CA TYR A 76 6.89 20.18 7.50
C TYR A 76 6.76 18.77 6.92
N GLY A 77 6.33 17.79 7.72
CA GLY A 77 6.04 16.45 7.22
C GLY A 77 4.88 16.47 6.24
N GLN A 78 4.89 15.55 5.29
CA GLN A 78 3.82 15.40 4.30
C GLN A 78 3.30 13.97 4.24
N ALA A 79 2.04 13.83 3.87
CA ALA A 79 1.38 12.56 3.64
C ALA A 79 0.51 12.60 2.39
N LEU A 80 0.44 11.47 1.69
CA LEU A 80 -0.49 11.25 0.60
C LEU A 80 -1.83 10.75 1.15
N PHE A 81 -2.87 11.55 0.98
CA PHE A 81 -4.23 11.23 1.36
C PHE A 81 -5.01 10.63 0.19
N LYS A 82 -5.60 9.45 0.39
CA LYS A 82 -6.59 8.86 -0.52
C LYS A 82 -7.95 8.76 0.19
N PRO A 83 -8.99 9.48 -0.27
CA PRO A 83 -10.32 9.42 0.36
C PRO A 83 -11.03 8.09 0.11
N MET A 84 -11.96 7.74 0.98
CA MET A 84 -12.93 6.68 0.77
C MET A 84 -13.81 6.98 -0.44
N LYS A 85 -13.81 6.07 -1.42
CA LYS A 85 -14.65 6.12 -2.64
C LYS A 85 -15.74 5.05 -2.69
N GLN A 86 -15.58 3.97 -1.93
CA GLN A 86 -16.45 2.80 -1.93
C GLN A 86 -16.60 2.30 -0.51
N GLU A 87 -17.76 1.70 -0.22
CA GLU A 87 -18.02 1.10 1.09
C GLU A 87 -17.15 -0.15 1.31
N ARG A 88 -16.97 -0.54 2.57
CA ARG A 88 -16.01 -1.60 2.95
C ARG A 88 -16.46 -3.00 2.55
N ASP A 89 -17.76 -3.20 2.36
CA ASP A 89 -18.41 -4.45 1.96
C ASP A 89 -18.66 -4.54 0.45
N GLU A 90 -18.45 -3.46 -0.31
CA GLU A 90 -18.63 -3.44 -1.76
C GLU A 90 -17.53 -4.23 -2.48
N GLU A 91 -17.93 -5.12 -3.39
CA GLU A 91 -17.03 -5.75 -4.34
C GLU A 91 -16.98 -4.99 -5.68
N THR A 92 -15.79 -4.95 -6.28
CA THR A 92 -15.59 -4.49 -7.65
C THR A 92 -16.47 -5.30 -8.59
N ASN A 93 -17.29 -4.61 -9.38
CA ASN A 93 -18.15 -5.24 -10.40
C ASN A 93 -17.34 -6.19 -11.29
N VAL A 94 -17.82 -7.42 -11.50
CA VAL A 94 -17.11 -8.46 -12.27
C VAL A 94 -16.81 -8.08 -13.72
N ASN A 95 -17.56 -7.15 -14.30
CA ASN A 95 -17.38 -6.65 -15.66
C ASN A 95 -16.37 -5.50 -15.75
N LEU A 96 -15.91 -4.96 -14.62
CA LEU A 96 -14.96 -3.87 -14.58
C LEU A 96 -13.53 -4.38 -14.78
N TYR A 97 -12.83 -3.78 -15.74
CA TYR A 97 -11.41 -4.03 -15.96
C TYR A 97 -10.58 -3.47 -14.80
N TYR A 98 -9.45 -4.11 -14.48
CA TYR A 98 -8.50 -3.68 -13.44
C TYR A 98 -8.06 -2.21 -13.59
N PHE A 99 -7.89 -1.73 -14.82
CA PHE A 99 -7.50 -0.35 -15.08
C PHE A 99 -8.62 0.67 -14.87
N SER A 100 -9.87 0.23 -14.70
CA SER A 100 -11.03 1.07 -14.39
C SER A 100 -11.48 0.93 -12.93
N ASP A 101 -10.84 0.09 -12.13
CA ASP A 101 -11.24 -0.08 -10.73
C ASP A 101 -10.96 1.18 -9.89
N PHE A 102 -11.82 1.43 -8.92
CA PHE A 102 -11.68 2.53 -7.97
C PHE A 102 -10.53 2.23 -7.02
N GLU A 103 -9.79 3.27 -6.64
CA GLU A 103 -8.87 3.16 -5.52
C GLU A 103 -9.62 3.19 -4.18
N ARG A 104 -9.14 2.38 -3.24
CA ARG A 104 -9.67 2.16 -1.90
C ARG A 104 -8.69 2.64 -0.85
N HIS A 105 -9.18 3.45 0.07
CA HIS A 105 -8.38 3.91 1.20
C HIS A 105 -7.98 2.75 2.12
N ASN A 106 -8.92 1.86 2.45
CA ASN A 106 -8.69 0.70 3.31
C ASN A 106 -7.71 -0.31 2.69
N ALA A 107 -7.62 -0.37 1.36
CA ALA A 107 -6.65 -1.21 0.67
C ALA A 107 -5.20 -0.76 0.90
N GLU A 108 -4.92 0.55 0.90
CA GLU A 108 -3.57 1.06 1.20
C GLU A 108 -3.15 0.75 2.64
N ILE A 109 -4.07 0.92 3.59
CA ILE A 109 -3.82 0.64 5.00
C ILE A 109 -3.60 -0.87 5.20
N ALA A 110 -4.49 -1.70 4.65
CA ALA A 110 -4.36 -3.15 4.75
C ALA A 110 -3.11 -3.68 4.06
N ALA A 111 -2.72 -3.13 2.92
CA ALA A 111 -1.49 -3.54 2.24
C ALA A 111 -0.24 -3.21 3.09
N PHE A 112 -0.23 -2.06 3.79
CA PHE A 112 0.86 -1.72 4.71
C PHE A 112 0.95 -2.70 5.88
N HIS A 113 -0.18 -3.03 6.50
CA HIS A 113 -0.19 -4.02 7.59
C HIS A 113 0.25 -5.41 7.10
N LEU A 114 -0.20 -5.85 5.92
CA LEU A 114 0.17 -7.13 5.31
C LEU A 114 1.68 -7.20 4.99
N ASP A 115 2.27 -6.10 4.50
CA ASP A 115 3.72 -5.94 4.24
C ASP A 115 4.56 -5.95 5.53
N ARG A 116 3.98 -5.48 6.65
CA ARG A 116 4.69 -5.13 7.89
C ARG A 116 5.19 -6.32 8.70
N TYR A 117 6.26 -6.01 9.45
CA TYR A 117 6.69 -6.74 10.63
C TYR A 117 6.44 -5.88 11.88
N GLN A 118 5.77 -6.41 12.90
CA GLN A 118 5.76 -5.80 14.24
C GLN A 118 5.86 -6.88 15.33
N LEU A 119 6.53 -6.54 16.42
CA LEU A 119 6.45 -7.25 17.70
C LEU A 119 5.55 -6.41 18.60
N SER A 120 4.46 -6.97 19.10
CA SER A 120 3.67 -6.29 20.13
C SER A 120 4.31 -6.56 21.50
N PRO A 121 4.59 -5.53 22.31
CA PRO A 121 4.99 -5.71 23.71
C PRO A 121 3.73 -6.02 24.54
N GLY A 122 3.18 -7.21 24.37
CA GLY A 122 2.12 -7.77 25.21
C GLY A 122 2.62 -8.98 25.98
N ALA A 123 2.12 -9.20 27.20
CA ALA A 123 2.52 -10.24 28.15
C ALA A 123 2.38 -11.71 27.66
N LEU A 124 2.02 -11.93 26.39
CA LEU A 124 1.76 -13.23 25.77
C LEU A 124 2.48 -13.43 24.43
N GLY A 125 3.45 -12.59 24.05
CA GLY A 125 4.32 -12.86 22.90
C GLY A 125 3.59 -13.06 21.56
N GLN A 126 2.48 -12.34 21.35
CA GLN A 126 1.66 -12.46 20.15
C GLN A 126 2.42 -11.90 18.93
N LEU A 127 2.65 -12.75 17.92
CA LEU A 127 3.27 -12.36 16.66
C LEU A 127 2.34 -11.40 15.92
N THR A 128 2.73 -10.14 15.76
CA THR A 128 2.01 -9.14 14.94
C THR A 128 2.72 -8.86 13.61
N SER A 129 3.71 -9.69 13.26
CA SER A 129 4.35 -9.65 11.96
C SER A 129 3.63 -10.53 10.97
N ILE A 130 3.26 -9.95 9.83
CA ILE A 130 2.56 -10.68 8.78
C ILE A 130 3.58 -11.17 7.75
N LEU A 131 3.79 -10.54 6.60
CA LEU A 131 4.78 -11.01 5.63
C LEU A 131 6.21 -10.59 6.02
N GLY A 132 6.37 -9.40 6.59
CA GLY A 132 7.66 -8.89 7.03
C GLY A 132 8.59 -8.49 5.89
N PHE A 133 8.03 -8.00 4.78
CA PHE A 133 8.78 -7.42 3.67
C PHE A 133 9.37 -6.06 4.04
N ARG A 134 8.60 -5.19 4.72
CA ARG A 134 8.99 -3.83 5.12
C ARG A 134 9.43 -2.96 3.94
N ARG A 135 8.61 -2.92 2.90
CA ARG A 135 8.89 -2.25 1.61
C ARG A 135 7.86 -1.19 1.23
N MET A 136 6.82 -1.04 2.05
CA MET A 136 5.76 -0.04 1.87
C MET A 136 5.96 1.15 2.82
N PRO A 137 5.72 2.41 2.41
CA PRO A 137 5.69 3.52 3.36
C PRO A 137 4.58 3.31 4.41
N PRO A 138 4.78 3.78 5.66
CA PRO A 138 3.74 3.69 6.68
C PRO A 138 2.45 4.38 6.26
N ALA A 139 1.33 3.67 6.40
CA ALA A 139 -0.01 4.16 6.08
C ALA A 139 -0.96 3.94 7.25
N VAL A 140 -1.80 4.94 7.56
CA VAL A 140 -2.81 4.87 8.63
C VAL A 140 -4.15 5.39 8.14
N GLY A 141 -5.22 4.95 8.78
CA GLY A 141 -6.54 5.52 8.63
C GLY A 141 -6.74 6.81 9.42
N ARG A 142 -7.54 7.73 8.86
CA ARG A 142 -7.99 8.95 9.56
C ARG A 142 -9.35 9.44 9.05
N LEU A 143 -10.16 9.95 9.97
CA LEU A 143 -11.34 10.76 9.65
C LEU A 143 -10.91 12.21 9.38
N ILE A 144 -11.26 12.73 8.20
CA ILE A 144 -10.92 14.07 7.76
C ILE A 144 -12.18 14.92 7.68
N ASN A 145 -12.19 16.05 8.38
CA ASN A 145 -13.21 17.07 8.19
C ASN A 145 -12.92 17.84 6.89
N VAL A 146 -13.62 17.53 5.80
CA VAL A 146 -13.29 18.04 4.46
C VAL A 146 -13.44 19.56 4.31
N ILE A 147 -14.16 20.21 5.24
CA ILE A 147 -14.23 21.68 5.27
C ILE A 147 -13.01 22.22 6.00
N LYS A 148 -12.83 21.88 7.29
CA LYS A 148 -11.79 22.45 8.14
C LYS A 148 -10.37 22.03 7.77
N GLU A 149 -10.20 20.79 7.32
CA GLU A 149 -8.89 20.16 7.06
C GLU A 149 -8.58 20.03 5.57
N VAL A 150 -9.46 20.51 4.68
CA VAL A 150 -9.17 20.57 3.24
C VAL A 150 -9.59 21.91 2.65
N LYS A 151 -10.90 22.21 2.57
CA LYS A 151 -11.41 23.40 1.88
C LYS A 151 -10.87 24.72 2.43
N ASP A 152 -10.86 24.87 3.75
CA ASP A 152 -10.54 26.15 4.41
C ASP A 152 -9.03 26.44 4.45
N ILE A 153 -8.19 25.40 4.26
CA ILE A 153 -6.72 25.50 4.36
C ILE A 153 -6.00 25.26 3.03
N THR A 154 -6.74 24.95 1.95
CA THR A 154 -6.13 24.70 0.65
C THR A 154 -5.75 26.01 -0.04
N THR A 155 -4.53 26.06 -0.58
CA THR A 155 -4.09 27.12 -1.50
C THR A 155 -4.33 26.73 -2.96
N ASP A 156 -4.84 25.53 -3.23
CA ASP A 156 -5.13 25.03 -4.56
C ASP A 156 -6.50 25.56 -5.03
N HIS A 157 -6.46 26.65 -5.80
CA HIS A 157 -7.66 27.26 -6.39
C HIS A 157 -8.47 26.30 -7.27
N LYS A 158 -7.84 25.28 -7.87
CA LYS A 158 -8.56 24.30 -8.68
C LYS A 158 -9.33 23.35 -7.79
N LEU A 159 -8.72 22.85 -6.73
CA LEU A 159 -9.38 21.97 -5.76
C LEU A 159 -10.56 22.67 -5.06
N VAL A 160 -10.36 23.89 -4.55
CA VAL A 160 -11.40 24.61 -3.77
C VAL A 160 -12.68 24.87 -4.58
N THR A 161 -12.56 25.10 -5.89
CA THR A 161 -13.72 25.34 -6.78
C THR A 161 -14.57 24.10 -7.01
N THR A 162 -14.08 22.91 -6.67
CA THR A 162 -14.82 21.65 -6.82
C THR A 162 -15.73 21.33 -5.63
N PHE A 163 -15.69 22.12 -4.56
CA PHE A 163 -16.52 21.89 -3.38
C PHE A 163 -17.96 22.35 -3.60
N PHE A 164 -18.92 21.54 -3.17
CA PHE A 164 -20.34 21.85 -3.20
C PHE A 164 -21.07 21.18 -2.03
N THR A 165 -22.33 21.55 -1.82
CA THR A 165 -23.21 20.90 -0.84
C THR A 165 -24.18 19.99 -1.58
N SER A 166 -24.28 18.72 -1.16
CA SER A 166 -25.24 17.79 -1.76
C SER A 166 -26.67 18.26 -1.50
N PRO A 167 -27.65 17.83 -2.33
CA PRO A 167 -29.06 18.00 -1.99
C PRO A 167 -29.36 17.40 -0.61
N VAL A 168 -30.23 18.06 0.16
CA VAL A 168 -30.80 17.48 1.38
C VAL A 168 -31.82 16.45 0.94
N ILE A 169 -31.47 15.16 1.06
CA ILE A 169 -32.47 14.11 0.95
C ILE A 169 -33.12 14.02 2.33
N CYS A 170 -34.41 14.38 2.43
CA CYS A 170 -35.23 14.11 3.61
C CYS A 170 -35.42 12.59 3.76
N SER A 171 -34.36 11.87 4.13
CA SER A 171 -34.51 10.59 4.81
C SER A 171 -34.70 10.87 6.29
N LEU A 172 -35.06 9.84 7.07
CA LEU A 172 -35.40 9.88 8.51
C LEU A 172 -34.31 10.49 9.45
N SER A 173 -33.25 11.09 8.88
CA SER A 173 -32.23 11.88 9.54
C SER A 173 -32.75 13.27 9.93
N LEU A 174 -32.60 13.64 11.21
CA LEU A 174 -32.88 14.97 11.77
C LEU A 174 -31.97 16.09 11.23
N SER A 175 -31.09 15.82 10.25
CA SER A 175 -30.18 16.82 9.66
C SER A 175 -30.85 17.61 8.54
N SER A 176 -31.08 18.90 8.77
CA SER A 176 -31.52 19.87 7.76
C SER A 176 -30.39 20.36 6.83
N VAL A 177 -29.19 19.77 6.94
CA VAL A 177 -27.96 20.24 6.27
C VAL A 177 -27.48 19.15 5.29
N GLY A 178 -27.22 19.55 4.05
CA GLY A 178 -26.64 18.67 3.02
C GLY A 178 -25.19 18.30 3.33
N ASN A 179 -24.69 17.26 2.66
CA ASN A 179 -23.33 16.79 2.88
C ASN A 179 -22.31 17.70 2.16
N ALA A 180 -21.15 17.93 2.77
CA ALA A 180 -20.04 18.60 2.12
C ALA A 180 -19.37 17.62 1.14
N CYS A 181 -19.33 17.99 -0.13
CA CYS A 181 -18.78 17.16 -1.20
C CYS A 181 -17.70 17.89 -2.00
N PHE A 182 -16.79 17.14 -2.60
CA PHE A 182 -15.78 17.63 -3.53
C PHE A 182 -15.33 16.51 -4.47
N TYR A 183 -14.87 16.85 -5.67
CA TYR A 183 -14.44 15.86 -6.66
C TYR A 183 -13.01 16.09 -7.20
N GLY A 184 -12.42 17.26 -6.99
CA GLY A 184 -11.07 17.58 -7.48
C GLY A 184 -10.93 17.52 -9.02
N GLN A 185 -9.71 17.34 -9.50
CA GLN A 185 -9.35 17.38 -10.93
C GLN A 185 -8.37 16.27 -11.30
N CYS A 186 -8.88 15.11 -11.67
CA CYS A 186 -8.09 13.97 -12.12
C CYS A 186 -8.70 13.36 -13.39
N SER A 187 -7.99 12.44 -14.04
CA SER A 187 -8.50 11.87 -15.30
C SER A 187 -9.73 10.99 -15.08
N TYR A 188 -9.80 10.23 -13.97
CA TYR A 188 -10.81 9.20 -13.73
C TYR A 188 -11.61 9.54 -12.47
N TYR A 189 -12.94 9.59 -12.59
CA TYR A 189 -13.86 9.70 -11.46
C TYR A 189 -13.65 10.96 -10.59
N CYS A 190 -13.24 12.07 -11.23
CA CYS A 190 -13.23 13.42 -10.64
C CYS A 190 -14.30 14.27 -11.33
N SER A 191 -15.57 13.98 -11.05
CA SER A 191 -16.73 14.69 -11.55
C SER A 191 -17.81 14.77 -10.46
N THR A 192 -18.85 15.57 -10.66
CA THR A 192 -19.96 15.69 -9.71
C THR A 192 -20.64 14.36 -9.42
N GLU A 193 -20.75 13.46 -10.41
CA GLU A 193 -21.37 12.14 -10.24
C GLU A 193 -20.52 11.16 -9.41
N HIS A 194 -19.22 11.44 -9.25
CA HIS A 194 -18.27 10.59 -8.52
C HIS A 194 -17.64 11.34 -7.34
N ALA A 195 -18.32 12.38 -6.85
CA ALA A 195 -17.82 13.22 -5.79
C ALA A 195 -17.67 12.45 -4.47
N ILE A 196 -16.67 12.85 -3.69
CA ILE A 196 -16.48 12.38 -2.34
C ILE A 196 -17.31 13.25 -1.41
N CYS A 197 -18.17 12.65 -0.60
CA CYS A 197 -19.07 13.36 0.30
C CYS A 197 -18.89 12.89 1.73
N GLY A 198 -18.83 13.84 2.67
CA GLY A 198 -18.81 13.53 4.09
C GLY A 198 -20.19 13.16 4.65
N ARG A 199 -20.21 12.70 5.91
CA ARG A 199 -21.45 12.38 6.65
C ARG A 199 -21.57 13.16 7.97
N PRO A 200 -21.93 14.45 7.97
CA PRO A 200 -22.09 15.33 6.79
C PRO A 200 -20.79 15.98 6.32
N ARG A 201 -19.72 15.96 7.13
CA ARG A 201 -18.44 16.66 6.82
C ARG A 201 -17.21 15.77 6.93
N GLU A 202 -17.32 14.63 7.57
CA GLU A 202 -16.19 13.74 7.80
C GLU A 202 -16.14 12.67 6.71
N VAL A 203 -14.94 12.44 6.19
CA VAL A 203 -14.62 11.42 5.20
C VAL A 203 -13.47 10.59 5.73
N GLU A 204 -13.64 9.27 5.72
CA GLU A 204 -12.55 8.34 5.97
C GLU A 204 -11.52 8.40 4.84
N GLY A 205 -10.24 8.24 5.16
CA GLY A 205 -9.24 8.02 4.15
C GLY A 205 -7.94 7.48 4.72
N SER A 206 -7.03 7.14 3.82
CA SER A 206 -5.70 6.66 4.17
C SER A 206 -4.70 7.78 4.04
N LEU A 207 -3.78 7.86 5.00
CA LEU A 207 -2.62 8.76 4.99
C LEU A 207 -1.36 7.92 4.94
N ALA A 208 -0.70 7.92 3.79
CA ALA A 208 0.62 7.30 3.62
C ALA A 208 1.72 8.35 3.78
N ALA A 209 2.74 8.07 4.59
CA ALA A 209 3.90 8.93 4.73
C ALA A 209 4.56 9.18 3.36
N MET A 210 4.83 10.44 3.04
CA MET A 210 5.57 10.75 1.80
C MET A 210 6.99 10.21 1.89
N LEU A 211 7.47 9.64 0.78
CA LEU A 211 8.89 9.33 0.61
C LEU A 211 9.70 10.62 0.49
N PRO A 212 11.04 10.55 0.68
CA PRO A 212 11.89 11.72 0.45
C PRO A 212 11.67 12.30 -0.95
N ASP A 213 11.80 13.61 -1.05
CA ASP A 213 11.64 14.33 -2.32
C ASP A 213 12.59 13.75 -3.39
N GLU A 214 12.15 13.72 -4.65
CA GLU A 214 12.92 13.16 -5.76
C GLU A 214 14.23 13.92 -6.00
N SER A 215 14.31 15.20 -5.63
CA SER A 215 15.56 15.98 -5.67
C SER A 215 16.62 15.51 -4.66
N LEU A 216 16.19 14.88 -3.56
CA LEU A 216 17.07 14.37 -2.50
C LEU A 216 17.36 12.88 -2.64
N ALA A 217 16.33 12.10 -2.99
CA ALA A 217 16.43 10.66 -3.21
C ALA A 217 15.70 10.26 -4.50
N PRO A 218 16.36 10.41 -5.67
CA PRO A 218 15.80 10.00 -6.94
C PRO A 218 15.34 8.54 -6.92
N ARG A 219 14.17 8.30 -7.51
CA ARG A 219 13.60 6.97 -7.68
C ARG A 219 13.50 6.64 -9.15
N ARG A 220 13.79 5.39 -9.48
CA ARG A 220 13.62 4.85 -10.83
C ARG A 220 12.34 4.04 -10.89
N SER A 221 11.46 4.42 -11.81
CA SER A 221 10.30 3.63 -12.19
C SER A 221 10.68 2.57 -13.21
N TRP A 222 10.31 1.32 -12.94
CA TRP A 222 10.55 0.17 -13.79
C TRP A 222 9.23 -0.39 -14.31
N ARG A 223 9.17 -0.65 -15.61
CA ARG A 223 8.05 -1.37 -16.21
C ARG A 223 8.09 -2.83 -15.78
N SER A 224 7.00 -3.34 -15.21
CA SER A 224 6.88 -4.75 -14.87
C SER A 224 6.93 -5.62 -16.14
N PRO A 225 7.69 -6.75 -16.16
CA PRO A 225 7.65 -7.69 -17.29
C PRO A 225 6.26 -8.34 -17.43
N TRP A 226 5.58 -8.54 -16.30
CA TRP A 226 4.19 -9.03 -16.24
C TRP A 226 3.16 -7.90 -16.24
N ARG A 227 3.52 -6.72 -16.74
CA ARG A 227 2.55 -5.64 -16.96
C ARG A 227 1.44 -6.17 -17.88
N ARG A 228 0.19 -6.06 -17.44
CA ARG A 228 -1.01 -6.35 -18.24
C ARG A 228 -1.08 -5.46 -19.49
N SER A 229 -1.95 -5.80 -20.43
CA SER A 229 -2.04 -5.09 -21.71
C SER A 229 -2.60 -3.66 -21.60
N TYR A 230 -3.42 -3.37 -20.58
CA TYR A 230 -4.26 -2.15 -20.50
C TYR A 230 -5.12 -1.99 -21.76
N SER A 231 -5.61 -3.12 -22.27
CA SER A 231 -6.43 -3.21 -23.46
C SER A 231 -7.61 -4.13 -23.21
N ARG A 232 -8.75 -3.81 -23.84
CA ARG A 232 -9.96 -4.65 -23.81
C ARG A 232 -9.91 -5.83 -24.79
N SER A 233 -8.94 -5.84 -25.71
CA SER A 233 -8.85 -6.83 -26.79
C SER A 233 -7.49 -7.51 -26.92
N LYS A 234 -6.41 -6.87 -26.43
CA LYS A 234 -5.05 -7.42 -26.54
C LYS A 234 -4.68 -8.20 -25.27
N LEU A 235 -4.11 -9.38 -25.47
CA LEU A 235 -3.38 -10.11 -24.43
C LEU A 235 -1.92 -9.67 -24.39
N ALA A 236 -1.35 -9.62 -23.19
CA ALA A 236 0.08 -9.47 -22.96
C ALA A 236 0.81 -10.78 -23.31
N ASP A 237 2.12 -10.71 -23.56
CA ASP A 237 2.86 -11.88 -24.03
C ASP A 237 3.00 -12.97 -22.95
N TRP A 238 3.10 -12.58 -21.68
CA TRP A 238 3.08 -13.52 -20.56
C TRP A 238 1.74 -14.24 -20.39
N GLU A 239 0.64 -13.71 -20.95
CA GLU A 239 -0.68 -14.38 -20.97
C GLU A 239 -0.77 -15.42 -22.10
N LYS A 240 0.08 -15.31 -23.13
CA LYS A 240 0.08 -16.21 -24.30
C LYS A 240 1.07 -17.35 -24.17
N TYR A 241 2.22 -17.11 -23.52
CA TYR A 241 3.35 -18.03 -23.48
C TYR A 241 3.65 -18.48 -22.04
N SER A 242 3.53 -19.77 -21.77
CA SER A 242 3.82 -20.36 -20.45
C SER A 242 5.30 -20.26 -20.06
N ASN A 243 6.21 -20.27 -21.03
CA ASN A 243 7.65 -20.15 -20.82
C ASN A 243 8.17 -18.70 -20.87
N TYR A 244 7.30 -17.70 -20.73
CA TYR A 244 7.67 -16.28 -20.82
C TYR A 244 8.81 -15.91 -19.86
N CYS A 245 8.83 -16.48 -18.64
CA CYS A 245 9.87 -16.19 -17.66
C CYS A 245 11.29 -16.59 -18.11
N ASP A 246 11.45 -17.57 -18.99
CA ASP A 246 12.77 -17.98 -19.50
C ASP A 246 13.45 -16.88 -20.31
N SER A 247 12.65 -16.02 -20.94
CA SER A 247 13.14 -14.83 -21.63
C SER A 247 13.42 -13.71 -20.63
N VAL A 248 12.57 -13.52 -19.62
CA VAL A 248 12.77 -12.51 -18.57
C VAL A 248 14.07 -12.77 -17.80
N LYS A 249 14.36 -14.02 -17.45
CA LYS A 249 15.60 -14.46 -16.76
C LYS A 249 16.90 -14.12 -17.52
N LYS A 250 16.82 -13.72 -18.80
CA LYS A 250 17.99 -13.36 -19.63
C LYS A 250 18.15 -11.84 -19.79
N ILE A 251 17.20 -11.04 -19.31
CA ILE A 251 17.14 -9.60 -19.55
C ILE A 251 17.50 -8.85 -18.27
N PRO A 252 18.49 -7.93 -18.30
CA PRO A 252 18.76 -7.05 -17.17
C PRO A 252 17.53 -6.21 -16.80
N PRO A 253 17.24 -6.00 -15.49
CA PRO A 253 18.02 -6.42 -14.32
C PRO A 253 17.63 -7.78 -13.72
N TYR A 254 16.84 -8.62 -14.41
CA TYR A 254 16.31 -9.89 -13.87
C TYR A 254 17.26 -11.08 -14.04
N ASP A 255 18.33 -10.89 -14.81
CA ASP A 255 19.36 -11.89 -15.12
C ASP A 255 20.33 -12.18 -13.97
N ARG A 256 20.36 -11.32 -12.96
CA ARG A 256 21.28 -11.42 -11.81
C ARG A 256 20.71 -10.78 -10.54
N GLY A 257 21.37 -11.06 -9.43
CA GLY A 257 21.02 -10.51 -8.12
C GLY A 257 19.67 -10.99 -7.62
N THR A 258 19.00 -10.16 -6.83
CA THR A 258 17.73 -10.53 -6.17
C THR A 258 16.49 -10.08 -6.93
N ARG A 259 16.64 -9.34 -8.04
CA ARG A 259 15.53 -8.62 -8.67
C ARG A 259 14.36 -9.52 -9.08
N LEU A 260 14.64 -10.72 -9.58
CA LEU A 260 13.58 -11.66 -9.95
C LEU A 260 12.79 -12.11 -8.71
N VAL A 261 13.47 -12.54 -7.66
CA VAL A 261 12.80 -13.01 -6.43
C VAL A 261 12.15 -11.86 -5.64
N ASP A 262 12.65 -10.64 -5.81
CA ASP A 262 11.98 -9.42 -5.36
C ASP A 262 10.63 -9.18 -6.04
N LEU A 263 10.57 -9.42 -7.35
CA LEU A 263 9.32 -9.34 -8.10
C LEU A 263 8.36 -10.45 -7.67
N ILE A 264 8.87 -11.64 -7.33
CA ILE A 264 8.04 -12.74 -6.81
C ILE A 264 7.45 -12.41 -5.43
N ASP A 265 8.21 -11.80 -4.52
CA ASP A 265 7.67 -11.35 -3.23
C ASP A 265 6.51 -10.36 -3.43
N MET A 266 6.70 -9.38 -4.31
CA MET A 266 5.65 -8.42 -4.68
C MET A 266 4.45 -9.10 -5.36
N THR A 267 4.70 -10.13 -6.18
CA THR A 267 3.65 -10.95 -6.81
C THR A 267 2.80 -11.69 -5.78
N ILE A 268 3.44 -12.28 -4.76
CA ILE A 268 2.75 -12.95 -3.66
C ILE A 268 1.91 -11.95 -2.87
N LEU A 269 2.46 -10.78 -2.55
CA LEU A 269 1.71 -9.68 -1.91
C LEU A 269 0.47 -9.31 -2.75
N ASP A 270 0.69 -8.99 -4.03
CA ASP A 270 -0.36 -8.57 -4.96
C ASP A 270 -1.44 -9.66 -5.10
N PHE A 271 -1.08 -10.95 -5.13
CA PHE A 271 -2.06 -12.03 -5.21
C PHE A 271 -2.90 -12.15 -3.94
N LEU A 272 -2.27 -12.15 -2.76
CA LEU A 272 -2.99 -12.21 -1.47
C LEU A 272 -4.03 -11.11 -1.37
N MET A 273 -3.68 -9.89 -1.79
CA MET A 273 -4.58 -8.75 -1.77
C MET A 273 -5.43 -8.58 -3.04
N SER A 274 -5.29 -9.43 -4.05
CA SER A 274 -5.97 -9.36 -5.35
C SER A 274 -5.75 -8.03 -6.10
N ASN A 275 -4.53 -7.50 -6.05
CA ASN A 275 -4.13 -6.32 -6.81
C ASN A 275 -3.67 -6.71 -8.22
N MET A 276 -4.48 -6.37 -9.23
CA MET A 276 -4.16 -6.63 -10.63
C MET A 276 -3.36 -5.50 -11.31
N ASP A 277 -3.17 -4.36 -10.64
CA ASP A 277 -2.75 -3.11 -11.28
C ASP A 277 -1.24 -2.82 -11.17
N ARG A 278 -0.42 -3.84 -10.87
CA ARG A 278 1.03 -3.73 -10.77
C ARG A 278 1.71 -3.55 -12.13
N HIS A 279 1.51 -2.40 -12.78
CA HIS A 279 2.13 -2.10 -14.07
C HIS A 279 3.60 -1.69 -13.97
N HIS A 280 3.96 -1.06 -12.85
CA HIS A 280 5.30 -0.56 -12.58
C HIS A 280 5.66 -0.84 -11.12
N TYR A 281 6.95 -0.76 -10.83
CA TYR A 281 7.49 -0.75 -9.48
C TYR A 281 8.64 0.27 -9.41
N GLU A 282 8.98 0.70 -8.21
CA GLU A 282 10.03 1.70 -8.00
C GLU A 282 11.21 1.16 -7.19
N THR A 283 12.37 1.77 -7.39
CA THR A 283 13.58 1.55 -6.58
C THR A 283 14.28 2.88 -6.32
N PHE A 284 14.97 3.02 -5.19
CA PHE A 284 15.87 4.16 -4.98
C PHE A 284 17.11 4.04 -5.86
N GLU A 285 17.41 5.05 -6.68
CA GLU A 285 18.52 5.00 -7.65
C GLU A 285 19.87 4.85 -6.96
N LYS A 286 20.03 5.49 -5.79
CA LYS A 286 21.26 5.46 -4.99
C LYS A 286 21.75 4.05 -4.66
N PHE A 287 20.84 3.07 -4.54
CA PHE A 287 21.18 1.70 -4.19
C PHE A 287 21.48 0.80 -5.40
N GLY A 288 21.25 1.30 -6.63
CA GLY A 288 21.48 0.55 -7.86
C GLY A 288 20.47 -0.58 -8.06
N ASN A 289 20.90 -1.69 -8.67
CA ASN A 289 20.01 -2.81 -8.97
C ASN A 289 19.75 -3.72 -7.77
N ASP A 290 20.72 -3.82 -6.86
CA ASP A 290 20.67 -4.66 -5.65
C ASP A 290 20.05 -3.87 -4.49
N THR A 291 18.74 -3.74 -4.57
CA THR A 291 17.87 -3.03 -3.63
C THR A 291 16.47 -3.65 -3.67
N PHE A 292 15.70 -3.44 -2.61
CA PHE A 292 14.31 -3.86 -2.55
C PHE A 292 13.42 -3.03 -3.52
N LEU A 293 12.27 -3.60 -3.91
CA LEU A 293 11.23 -2.89 -4.67
C LEU A 293 10.29 -2.18 -3.72
N ILE A 294 9.98 -0.92 -4.00
CA ILE A 294 9.04 -0.14 -3.20
C ILE A 294 7.61 -0.57 -3.57
N HIS A 295 6.84 -1.02 -2.59
CA HIS A 295 5.46 -1.49 -2.79
C HIS A 295 4.46 -0.31 -2.72
N LEU A 296 4.38 0.51 -3.77
CA LEU A 296 3.47 1.69 -3.83
C LEU A 296 2.12 1.39 -4.52
N ASP A 297 1.16 2.31 -4.44
CA ASP A 297 -0.11 2.26 -5.18
C ASP A 297 -0.87 0.92 -5.05
N ASN A 298 -1.30 0.62 -3.83
CA ASN A 298 -2.05 -0.60 -3.51
C ASN A 298 -3.57 -0.34 -3.43
N GLY A 299 -4.02 0.85 -3.82
CA GLY A 299 -5.42 1.26 -3.77
C GLY A 299 -6.38 0.38 -4.57
N ARG A 300 -5.92 -0.39 -5.55
CA ARG A 300 -6.74 -1.35 -6.31
C ARG A 300 -6.73 -2.77 -5.75
N ALA A 301 -6.15 -2.96 -4.57
CA ALA A 301 -6.26 -4.19 -3.82
C ALA A 301 -7.62 -4.32 -3.12
N PHE A 302 -7.91 -5.52 -2.64
CA PHE A 302 -9.11 -5.87 -1.88
C PHE A 302 -10.41 -5.46 -2.61
N GLY A 303 -10.43 -5.54 -3.95
CA GLY A 303 -11.63 -5.28 -4.74
C GLY A 303 -12.63 -6.44 -4.72
N ARG A 304 -12.18 -7.68 -4.58
CA ARG A 304 -13.05 -8.86 -4.51
C ARG A 304 -12.54 -9.83 -3.45
N TYR A 305 -13.40 -10.31 -2.57
CA TYR A 305 -13.16 -11.41 -1.65
C TYR A 305 -13.71 -12.73 -2.19
N SER A 306 -14.75 -12.68 -3.03
CA SER A 306 -15.47 -13.86 -3.54
C SER A 306 -14.74 -14.59 -4.67
N LYS A 307 -13.79 -13.90 -5.33
CA LYS A 307 -13.01 -14.45 -6.45
C LYS A 307 -11.52 -14.17 -6.28
N ASP A 308 -10.72 -15.19 -6.54
CA ASP A 308 -9.26 -15.09 -6.61
C ASP A 308 -8.83 -14.97 -8.07
N GLU A 309 -7.79 -14.17 -8.31
CA GLU A 309 -7.28 -13.95 -9.66
C GLU A 309 -5.95 -14.70 -9.86
N PRO A 310 -5.97 -15.91 -10.44
CA PRO A 310 -4.77 -16.72 -10.61
C PRO A 310 -3.74 -16.07 -11.55
N SER A 311 -4.17 -15.20 -12.48
CA SER A 311 -3.23 -14.53 -13.39
C SER A 311 -2.25 -13.60 -12.68
N ILE A 312 -2.54 -13.16 -11.44
CA ILE A 312 -1.57 -12.40 -10.64
C ILE A 312 -0.37 -13.28 -10.28
N LEU A 313 -0.56 -14.58 -10.01
CA LEU A 313 0.53 -15.52 -9.68
C LEU A 313 1.34 -15.99 -10.90
N ALA A 314 1.04 -15.53 -12.11
CA ALA A 314 1.77 -15.92 -13.32
C ALA A 314 3.31 -15.82 -13.18
N PRO A 315 3.91 -14.78 -12.57
CA PRO A 315 5.35 -14.77 -12.32
C PRO A 315 5.85 -15.95 -11.48
N LEU A 316 5.15 -16.32 -10.40
CA LEU A 316 5.54 -17.45 -9.54
C LEU A 316 5.42 -18.78 -10.30
N VAL A 317 4.30 -18.98 -11.01
CA VAL A 317 4.04 -20.18 -11.83
C VAL A 317 5.07 -20.34 -12.94
N GLN A 318 5.37 -19.26 -13.68
CA GLN A 318 6.24 -19.32 -14.85
C GLN A 318 7.72 -19.37 -14.48
N CYS A 319 8.12 -18.69 -13.40
CA CYS A 319 9.52 -18.63 -13.01
C CYS A 319 9.92 -19.80 -12.12
N CYS A 320 8.99 -20.35 -11.33
CA CYS A 320 9.24 -21.30 -10.26
C CYS A 320 10.45 -20.89 -9.40
N ARG A 321 10.40 -19.68 -8.84
CA ARG A 321 11.44 -19.13 -7.95
C ARG A 321 10.81 -18.45 -6.75
N ILE A 322 11.32 -18.68 -5.55
CA ILE A 322 10.87 -18.01 -4.32
C ILE A 322 12.02 -17.87 -3.32
N ARG A 323 12.02 -16.83 -2.49
CA ARG A 323 12.97 -16.72 -1.37
C ARG A 323 12.68 -17.75 -0.29
N ARG A 324 13.73 -18.30 0.33
CA ARG A 324 13.60 -19.19 1.49
C ARG A 324 12.90 -18.47 2.64
N SER A 325 13.27 -17.22 2.93
CA SER A 325 12.61 -16.42 3.98
C SER A 325 11.10 -16.23 3.74
N THR A 326 10.70 -15.90 2.51
CA THR A 326 9.30 -15.76 2.12
C THR A 326 8.55 -17.09 2.24
N LEU A 327 9.12 -18.19 1.75
CA LEU A 327 8.51 -19.52 1.83
C LEU A 327 8.27 -19.96 3.29
N LEU A 328 9.27 -19.78 4.16
CA LEU A 328 9.14 -20.09 5.58
C LEU A 328 8.04 -19.25 6.24
N ARG A 329 7.95 -17.97 5.87
CA ARG A 329 6.93 -17.08 6.40
C ARG A 329 5.52 -17.50 5.97
N VAL A 330 5.29 -17.76 4.69
CA VAL A 330 3.94 -18.16 4.21
C VAL A 330 3.52 -19.50 4.79
N ARG A 331 4.45 -20.44 5.01
CA ARG A 331 4.19 -21.69 5.73
C ARG A 331 3.85 -21.48 7.20
N LEU A 332 4.51 -20.53 7.88
CA LEU A 332 4.17 -20.19 9.25
C LEU A 332 2.74 -19.65 9.33
N LEU A 333 2.38 -18.73 8.43
CA LEU A 333 1.08 -18.07 8.39
C LEU A 333 -0.09 -19.00 8.00
N SER A 334 0.19 -20.21 7.49
CA SER A 334 -0.83 -21.23 7.23
C SER A 334 -1.11 -22.12 8.45
N LEU A 335 -0.31 -22.03 9.52
CA LEU A 335 -0.53 -22.81 10.74
C LEU A 335 -1.61 -22.17 11.59
N ALA A 336 -2.45 -22.99 12.24
CA ALA A 336 -3.56 -22.50 13.06
C ALA A 336 -3.17 -21.45 14.13
N PRO A 337 -2.03 -21.54 14.84
CA PRO A 337 -1.65 -20.53 15.82
C PRO A 337 -1.25 -19.16 15.23
N TYR A 338 -0.94 -19.11 13.93
CA TYR A 338 -0.43 -17.92 13.23
C TYR A 338 -1.23 -17.60 11.97
N ARG A 339 -2.46 -18.10 11.91
CA ARG A 339 -3.34 -18.01 10.74
C ARG A 339 -3.37 -16.57 10.22
N LEU A 340 -3.13 -16.41 8.92
CA LEU A 340 -2.97 -15.10 8.28
C LEU A 340 -4.14 -14.16 8.58
N SER A 341 -5.37 -14.62 8.46
CA SER A 341 -6.56 -13.84 8.79
C SER A 341 -6.58 -13.32 10.23
N ASP A 342 -6.17 -14.13 11.20
CA ASP A 342 -6.17 -13.77 12.63
C ASP A 342 -5.09 -12.74 12.96
N VAL A 343 -3.88 -12.94 12.43
CA VAL A 343 -2.78 -11.97 12.58
C VAL A 343 -3.12 -10.66 11.88
N MET A 344 -3.75 -10.72 10.70
CA MET A 344 -4.21 -9.55 9.97
C MET A 344 -5.27 -8.77 10.76
N ARG A 345 -6.28 -9.46 11.31
CA ARG A 345 -7.34 -8.87 12.13
C ARG A 345 -6.76 -8.17 13.36
N ALA A 346 -5.85 -8.82 14.07
CA ALA A 346 -5.18 -8.26 15.24
C ALA A 346 -4.29 -7.06 14.90
N SER A 347 -3.66 -7.04 13.72
CA SER A 347 -2.84 -5.93 13.27
C SER A 347 -3.71 -4.73 12.87
N LEU A 348 -4.79 -4.94 12.11
CA LEU A 348 -5.70 -3.88 11.67
C LEU A 348 -6.49 -3.24 12.81
N SER A 349 -6.74 -3.95 13.91
CA SER A 349 -7.44 -3.39 15.07
C SER A 349 -6.65 -2.30 15.79
N GLN A 350 -5.35 -2.14 15.47
CA GLN A 350 -4.51 -1.07 15.98
C GLN A 350 -4.60 0.23 15.17
N ASP A 351 -5.22 0.20 13.98
CA ASP A 351 -5.41 1.40 13.17
C ASP A 351 -6.54 2.28 13.76
N PRO A 352 -6.42 3.62 13.76
CA PRO A 352 -7.45 4.50 14.31
C PRO A 352 -8.84 4.31 13.69
N LEU A 353 -8.94 3.94 12.40
CA LEU A 353 -10.24 3.72 11.76
C LEU A 353 -10.93 2.43 12.22
N ALA A 354 -10.27 1.57 13.00
CA ALA A 354 -10.88 0.39 13.62
C ALA A 354 -11.98 0.76 14.63
N GLU A 355 -11.90 1.95 15.25
CA GLU A 355 -12.94 2.47 16.15
C GLU A 355 -14.24 2.81 15.41
N VAL A 356 -14.16 3.14 14.11
CA VAL A 356 -15.31 3.43 13.26
C VAL A 356 -15.93 2.13 12.73
N ALA A 357 -15.09 1.27 12.14
CA ALA A 357 -15.47 -0.04 11.63
C ALA A 357 -14.22 -0.91 11.35
N PRO A 358 -14.34 -2.23 11.17
CA PRO A 358 -13.24 -3.07 10.70
C PRO A 358 -12.74 -2.67 9.29
N LEU A 359 -11.43 -2.49 9.10
CA LEU A 359 -10.84 -2.05 7.81
C LEU A 359 -11.04 -3.04 6.66
N LEU A 360 -11.00 -4.33 6.97
CA LEU A 360 -11.35 -5.42 6.08
C LEU A 360 -12.53 -6.19 6.68
N THR A 361 -13.45 -6.62 5.81
CA THR A 361 -14.55 -7.49 6.21
C THR A 361 -14.07 -8.92 6.44
N GLU A 362 -14.82 -9.70 7.21
CA GLU A 362 -14.51 -11.12 7.47
C GLU A 362 -14.36 -11.97 6.19
N PRO A 363 -15.15 -11.75 5.12
CA PRO A 363 -14.90 -12.39 3.83
C PRO A 363 -13.53 -12.07 3.22
N HIS A 364 -13.04 -10.83 3.32
CA HIS A 364 -11.68 -10.48 2.86
C HIS A 364 -10.59 -11.17 3.68
N LEU A 365 -10.76 -11.23 5.01
CA LEU A 365 -9.83 -11.95 5.89
C LEU A 365 -9.81 -13.45 5.55
N SER A 366 -10.98 -14.07 5.34
CA SER A 366 -11.08 -15.48 4.92
C SER A 366 -10.46 -15.73 3.55
N ALA A 367 -10.59 -14.78 2.62
CA ALA A 367 -9.96 -14.86 1.30
C ALA A 367 -8.43 -14.83 1.36
N LEU A 368 -7.82 -14.14 2.34
CA LEU A 368 -6.37 -14.15 2.54
C LEU A 368 -5.86 -15.57 2.82
N ASP A 369 -6.53 -16.33 3.68
CA ASP A 369 -6.14 -17.71 4.00
C ASP A 369 -6.24 -18.63 2.77
N ARG A 370 -7.35 -18.54 2.04
CA ARG A 370 -7.57 -19.33 0.81
C ARG A 370 -6.51 -19.02 -0.26
N ARG A 371 -6.15 -17.75 -0.41
CA ARG A 371 -5.07 -17.33 -1.33
C ARG A 371 -3.70 -17.80 -0.83
N LEU A 372 -3.44 -17.75 0.47
CA LEU A 372 -2.19 -18.25 1.03
C LEU A 372 -2.00 -19.76 0.74
N GLU A 373 -3.06 -20.54 0.87
CA GLU A 373 -3.06 -21.96 0.48
C GLU A 373 -2.74 -22.14 -1.01
N THR A 374 -3.33 -21.31 -1.88
CA THR A 374 -3.03 -21.33 -3.32
C THR A 374 -1.56 -21.03 -3.60
N VAL A 375 -0.95 -20.07 -2.90
CA VAL A 375 0.49 -19.77 -3.01
C VAL A 375 1.33 -20.99 -2.61
N LEU A 376 1.01 -21.63 -1.49
CA LEU A 376 1.72 -22.82 -1.02
C LEU A 376 1.60 -23.99 -2.00
N GLN A 377 0.41 -24.19 -2.57
CA GLN A 377 0.15 -25.20 -3.59
C GLN A 377 0.96 -24.93 -4.86
N THR A 378 1.01 -23.69 -5.34
CA THR A 378 1.84 -23.31 -6.50
C THR A 378 3.32 -23.59 -6.25
N VAL A 379 3.84 -23.27 -5.06
CA VAL A 379 5.24 -23.58 -4.71
C VAL A 379 5.47 -25.09 -4.65
N HIS A 380 4.51 -25.86 -4.12
CA HIS A 380 4.60 -27.32 -4.08
C HIS A 380 4.69 -27.93 -5.48
N GLU A 381 3.86 -27.47 -6.42
CA GLU A 381 3.89 -27.91 -7.81
C GLU A 381 5.22 -27.57 -8.49
N CYS A 382 5.76 -26.37 -8.26
CA CYS A 382 7.09 -26.01 -8.73
C CYS A 382 8.18 -26.95 -8.18
N LEU A 383 8.12 -27.30 -6.89
CA LEU A 383 9.08 -28.23 -6.28
C LEU A 383 8.99 -29.65 -6.85
N GLN A 384 7.80 -30.10 -7.26
CA GLN A 384 7.61 -31.41 -7.90
C GLN A 384 8.13 -31.44 -9.34
N GLN A 385 8.11 -30.31 -10.05
CA GLN A 385 8.53 -30.20 -11.45
C GLN A 385 10.06 -30.09 -11.61
N HIS A 386 10.78 -29.73 -10.55
CA HIS A 386 12.23 -29.50 -10.58
C HIS A 386 13.01 -30.58 -9.81
N GLN A 387 14.15 -31.01 -10.35
CA GLN A 387 14.98 -32.06 -9.73
C GLN A 387 15.65 -31.58 -8.43
N HIS A 388 16.09 -30.33 -8.39
CA HIS A 388 16.76 -29.76 -7.23
C HIS A 388 15.92 -28.65 -6.58
N HIS A 389 15.75 -28.71 -5.26
CA HIS A 389 15.03 -27.66 -4.53
C HIS A 389 15.70 -26.28 -4.69
N SER A 390 17.01 -26.21 -4.92
CA SER A 390 17.76 -24.97 -5.18
C SER A 390 17.38 -24.29 -6.50
N ASP A 391 16.75 -25.02 -7.43
CA ASP A 391 16.25 -24.44 -8.67
C ASP A 391 15.04 -23.54 -8.38
N VAL A 392 14.27 -23.87 -7.35
CA VAL A 392 13.04 -23.18 -6.92
C VAL A 392 13.28 -22.23 -5.75
N ILE A 393 14.00 -22.68 -4.73
CA ILE A 393 14.25 -21.94 -3.50
C ILE A 393 15.56 -21.19 -3.64
N TYR A 394 15.46 -19.86 -3.72
CA TYR A 394 16.60 -18.97 -3.59
C TYR A 394 16.91 -18.79 -2.10
N ASP A 395 18.08 -19.28 -1.69
CA ASP A 395 18.51 -19.18 -0.31
C ASP A 395 19.06 -17.78 0.00
N ASP A 396 18.27 -17.01 0.74
CA ASP A 396 18.58 -15.67 1.21
C ASP A 396 18.87 -15.63 2.72
N ILE A 397 18.86 -16.79 3.38
CA ILE A 397 19.21 -16.93 4.79
C ILE A 397 20.61 -17.51 4.83
N ILE A 398 21.59 -16.68 5.19
CA ILE A 398 22.93 -17.18 5.50
C ILE A 398 22.80 -17.95 6.81
N ASP A 399 22.85 -19.27 6.74
CA ASP A 399 23.06 -20.09 7.93
C ASP A 399 24.38 -19.59 8.55
N TYR A 400 24.33 -19.00 9.74
CA TYR A 400 25.53 -18.79 10.53
C TYR A 400 26.10 -20.18 10.76
N ARG A 401 27.09 -20.59 9.96
CA ARG A 401 27.98 -21.67 10.37
C ARG A 401 28.69 -21.12 11.60
N GLU A 402 28.33 -21.67 12.75
CA GLU A 402 29.17 -21.63 13.95
C GLU A 402 30.48 -22.33 13.56
N ASP A 403 31.44 -21.55 13.06
CA ASP A 403 32.85 -21.94 13.02
C ASP A 403 33.50 -21.56 14.36
#